data_AF-A0A3L7XL28-F1
#
_entry.id   AF-A0A3L7XL28-F1
#
_cell.length_a   1.000
_cell.length_b   1.000
_cell.length_c   1.000
_cell.angle_alpha   90.00
_cell.angle_beta   90.00
_cell.angle_gamma   90.00
#
_symmetry.space_group_name_H-M   'P 1'
#
loop_
_entity.id
_entity.type
_entity.pdbx_description
1 polymer ?
#
loop_
_entity_poly.entity_id
_entity_poly.type
_entity_poly.pdbx_seq_one_letter_code
_entity_poly.pdbx_strand_id
1 'polypeptide(L)'
;MALIPSMLLKRLYTFGSLENVDGGVRFNIKNRLSDAQITEFQEVRIDGKAVPANAISLDLGNGQSVKPSTISEANPIDFPLRQIVDVRISGAGLSKGKHEIELSVKTKPFGRIKFSVDDAISETHKLTSIPRDRNDDYSPEIIAARQRFVADFSDTEVEHITHYSFDPHTTAGNVENFTGVV
;
A
#
# COMPACT_ATOMS: atom_id res chain seq x y z
N MET A 1 -6.62 29.75 10.85
CA MET A 1 -6.26 28.33 10.71
C MET A 1 -7.54 27.54 10.57
N ALA A 2 -7.76 26.89 9.44
CA ALA A 2 -8.95 26.04 9.26
C ALA A 2 -8.78 24.78 10.12
N LEU A 3 -9.79 24.47 10.94
CA LEU A 3 -9.81 23.24 11.74
C LEU A 3 -9.99 22.05 10.78
N ILE A 4 -8.99 21.20 10.63
CA ILE A 4 -9.11 19.99 9.80
C ILE A 4 -9.86 18.94 10.62
N PRO A 5 -11.01 18.41 10.15
CA PRO A 5 -11.75 17.40 10.87
C PRO A 5 -10.91 16.14 11.11
N SER A 6 -11.00 15.56 12.29
CA SER A 6 -10.25 14.33 12.67
C SER A 6 -10.49 13.17 11.71
N MET A 7 -11.72 13.02 11.21
CA MET A 7 -12.08 12.01 10.19
C MET A 7 -11.30 12.19 8.88
N LEU A 8 -10.97 13.42 8.50
CA LEU A 8 -10.19 13.71 7.30
C LEU A 8 -8.71 13.37 7.51
N LEU A 9 -8.17 13.62 8.71
CA LEU A 9 -6.80 13.23 9.07
C LEU A 9 -6.61 11.72 9.08
N LYS A 10 -7.60 10.96 9.59
CA LYS A 10 -7.57 9.49 9.54
C LYS A 10 -7.49 8.94 8.12
N ARG A 11 -8.04 9.65 7.12
CA ARG A 11 -7.95 9.24 5.70
C ARG A 11 -6.53 9.35 5.12
N LEU A 12 -5.60 10.00 5.82
CA LEU A 12 -4.19 9.96 5.44
C LEU A 12 -3.64 8.55 5.60
N TYR A 13 -4.13 7.77 6.55
CA TYR A 13 -3.77 6.37 6.67
C TYR A 13 -4.42 5.53 5.57
N THR A 14 -3.66 4.62 4.96
CA THR A 14 -4.25 3.61 4.05
C THR A 14 -4.58 2.36 4.86
N PHE A 15 -5.87 2.12 5.06
CA PHE A 15 -6.36 0.93 5.73
C PHE A 15 -5.90 -0.35 5.02
N GLY A 16 -5.46 -1.35 5.78
CA GLY A 16 -4.86 -2.58 5.27
C GLY A 16 -3.41 -2.42 4.80
N SER A 17 -2.74 -1.32 5.18
CA SER A 17 -1.32 -1.13 4.86
C SER A 17 -0.39 -1.63 5.96
N LEU A 18 -0.90 -1.91 7.16
CA LEU A 18 -0.10 -2.49 8.24
C LEU A 18 0.31 -3.93 7.89
N GLU A 19 1.62 -4.15 7.80
CA GLU A 19 2.18 -5.45 7.49
C GLU A 19 3.51 -5.69 8.23
N ASN A 20 3.78 -6.96 8.52
CA ASN A 20 5.12 -7.37 8.91
C ASN A 20 5.99 -7.50 7.66
N VAL A 21 7.18 -6.90 7.71
CA VAL A 21 8.19 -6.97 6.66
C VAL A 21 9.49 -7.53 7.23
N ASP A 22 10.41 -7.92 6.36
CA ASP A 22 11.74 -8.35 6.81
C ASP A 22 12.40 -7.24 7.65
N GLY A 23 12.68 -7.56 8.91
CA GLY A 23 13.31 -6.63 9.85
C GLY A 23 12.37 -5.65 10.56
N GLY A 24 11.04 -5.82 10.46
CA GLY A 24 10.08 -5.10 11.31
C GLY A 24 8.67 -4.96 10.74
N VAL A 25 8.14 -3.74 10.76
CA VAL A 25 6.74 -3.43 10.45
C VAL A 25 6.69 -2.27 9.47
N ARG A 26 5.77 -2.32 8.52
CA ARG A 26 5.47 -1.22 7.59
C ARG A 26 4.00 -0.85 7.65
N PHE A 27 3.70 0.42 7.50
CA PHE A 27 2.40 0.91 7.06
C PHE A 27 2.61 2.11 6.14
N ASN A 28 1.56 2.57 5.46
CA ASN A 28 1.69 3.74 4.58
C ASN A 28 0.68 4.84 4.90
N ILE A 29 1.10 6.06 4.61
CA ILE A 29 0.24 7.24 4.60
C ILE A 29 0.19 7.81 3.18
N LYS A 30 -0.99 8.23 2.76
CA LYS A 30 -1.23 8.89 1.48
C LYS A 30 -1.76 10.28 1.71
N ASN A 31 -1.15 11.29 1.09
CA ASN A 31 -1.72 12.63 1.15
C ASN A 31 -3.04 12.66 0.37
N ARG A 32 -4.15 12.89 1.09
CA ARG A 32 -5.50 13.06 0.54
C ARG A 32 -6.06 14.46 0.83
N LEU A 33 -5.22 15.40 1.24
CA LEU A 33 -5.56 16.78 1.55
C LEU A 33 -5.26 17.67 0.34
N SER A 34 -4.25 18.52 0.45
CA SER A 34 -3.68 19.32 -0.65
C SER A 34 -2.16 19.26 -0.54
N ASP A 35 -1.46 19.85 -1.51
CA ASP A 35 0.01 19.86 -1.51
C ASP A 35 0.55 20.36 -0.17
N ALA A 36 1.46 19.57 0.38
CA ALA A 36 2.01 19.77 1.71
C ALA A 36 3.50 19.47 1.74
N GLN A 37 4.13 19.93 2.81
CA GLN A 37 5.48 19.54 3.19
C GLN A 37 5.49 19.09 4.64
N ILE A 38 6.14 17.98 4.94
CA ILE A 38 6.39 17.52 6.31
C ILE A 38 7.63 18.25 6.82
N THR A 39 7.45 19.04 7.88
CA THR A 39 8.51 19.87 8.47
C THR A 39 9.03 19.31 9.79
N GLU A 40 8.30 18.40 10.43
CA GLU A 40 8.74 17.73 11.65
C GLU A 40 8.01 16.39 11.76
N PHE A 41 8.74 15.30 12.00
CA PHE A 41 8.16 14.01 12.31
C PHE A 41 8.26 13.77 13.82
N GLN A 42 7.12 13.76 14.51
CA GLN A 42 7.13 13.87 15.97
C GLN A 42 7.09 12.51 16.66
N GLU A 43 6.10 11.69 16.35
CA GLU A 43 5.89 10.43 17.07
C GLU A 43 5.08 9.43 16.24
N VAL A 44 5.43 8.15 16.41
CA VAL A 44 4.58 7.01 16.07
C VAL A 44 4.36 6.19 17.34
N ARG A 45 3.12 5.74 17.57
CA ARG A 45 2.80 4.75 18.61
C ARG A 45 2.11 3.55 17.99
N ILE A 46 2.44 2.37 18.49
CA ILE A 46 1.74 1.13 18.16
C ILE A 46 1.25 0.53 19.49
N ASP A 47 -0.05 0.26 19.59
CA ASP A 47 -0.71 -0.23 20.81
C ASP A 47 -0.35 0.60 22.06
N GLY A 48 -0.36 1.92 21.91
CA GLY A 48 0.01 2.89 22.94
C GLY A 48 1.51 3.01 23.24
N LYS A 49 2.37 2.14 22.69
CA LYS A 49 3.83 2.16 22.89
C LYS A 49 4.51 3.08 21.89
N ALA A 50 5.28 4.06 22.38
CA ALA A 50 6.06 4.96 21.54
C ALA A 50 7.21 4.21 20.83
N VAL A 51 7.30 4.41 19.52
CA VAL A 51 8.35 3.84 18.69
C VAL A 51 9.58 4.76 18.74
N PRO A 52 10.79 4.23 19.02
CA PRO A 52 12.01 5.02 19.01
C PRO A 52 12.28 5.68 17.65
N ALA A 53 12.61 6.97 17.63
CA ALA A 53 12.82 7.71 16.37
C ALA A 53 13.96 7.14 15.49
N ASN A 54 14.95 6.47 16.09
CA ASN A 54 16.04 5.79 15.39
C ASN A 54 15.61 4.46 14.72
N ALA A 55 14.47 3.89 15.14
CA ALA A 55 13.88 2.70 14.53
C ALA A 55 12.97 3.05 13.34
N ILE A 56 12.64 4.32 13.14
CA ILE A 56 11.71 4.77 12.10
C ILE A 56 12.49 5.25 10.87
N SER A 57 12.03 4.85 9.69
CA SER A 57 12.43 5.43 8.41
C SER A 57 11.22 5.65 7.51
N LEU A 58 11.31 6.66 6.65
CA LEU A 58 10.29 7.03 5.68
C LEU A 58 10.81 6.74 4.27
N ASP A 59 10.09 5.92 3.52
CA ASP A 59 10.36 5.70 2.09
C ASP A 59 9.36 6.51 1.27
N LEU A 60 9.90 7.42 0.44
CA LEU A 60 9.13 8.36 -0.36
C LEU A 60 8.69 7.76 -1.72
N GLY A 61 8.89 6.46 -1.94
CA GLY A 61 8.49 5.75 -3.15
C GLY A 61 9.39 6.00 -4.36
N ASN A 62 10.41 6.84 -4.24
CA ASN A 62 11.44 7.10 -5.25
C ASN A 62 12.77 6.36 -4.96
N GLY A 63 12.75 5.39 -4.04
CA GLY A 63 13.94 4.68 -3.57
C GLY A 63 14.76 5.44 -2.52
N GLN A 64 14.33 6.65 -2.13
CA GLN A 64 14.96 7.42 -1.07
C GLN A 64 14.31 7.13 0.29
N SER A 65 15.13 6.64 1.23
CA SER A 65 14.75 6.49 2.62
C SER A 65 15.27 7.67 3.45
N VAL A 66 14.39 8.34 4.19
CA VAL A 66 14.70 9.50 5.03
C VAL A 66 14.47 9.15 6.50
N LYS A 67 15.35 9.61 7.39
CA LYS A 67 15.18 9.44 8.84
C LYS A 67 14.35 10.60 9.40
N PRO A 68 13.45 10.36 10.37
CA PRO A 68 12.72 11.44 11.05
C PRO A 68 13.61 12.58 11.55
N SER A 69 14.80 12.26 12.05
CA SER A 69 15.75 13.22 12.62
C SER A 69 16.34 14.21 11.60
N THR A 70 16.24 13.94 10.29
CA THR A 70 16.74 14.85 9.25
C THR A 70 15.68 15.83 8.75
N ILE A 71 14.44 15.66 9.21
CA ILE A 71 13.29 16.47 8.80
C ILE A 71 13.19 17.69 9.70
N SER A 72 13.18 18.87 9.11
CA SER A 72 13.07 20.13 9.85
C SER A 72 12.40 21.21 8.99
N GLU A 73 12.12 22.37 9.56
CA GLU A 73 11.64 23.51 8.77
C GLU A 73 12.65 23.98 7.71
N ALA A 74 13.95 23.79 7.94
CA ALA A 74 15.01 24.13 7.00
C ALA A 74 15.25 23.03 5.95
N ASN A 75 14.85 21.79 6.24
CA ASN A 75 14.96 20.64 5.34
C ASN A 75 13.65 19.82 5.38
N PRO A 76 12.56 20.35 4.80
CA PRO A 76 11.28 19.66 4.79
C PRO A 76 11.26 18.54 3.74
N ILE A 77 10.34 17.59 3.92
CA ILE A 77 10.04 16.57 2.90
C ILE A 77 8.79 16.99 2.15
N ASP A 78 8.83 16.94 0.82
CA ASP A 78 7.64 17.12 -0.01
C ASP A 78 6.65 15.98 0.19
N PHE A 79 5.40 16.34 0.47
CA PHE A 79 4.28 15.43 0.59
C PHE A 79 3.13 15.96 -0.27
N PRO A 80 3.28 16.00 -1.62
CA PRO A 80 2.27 16.55 -2.51
C PRO A 80 0.99 15.70 -2.51
N LEU A 81 -0.09 16.24 -3.04
CA LEU A 81 -1.38 15.54 -3.14
C LEU A 81 -1.19 14.18 -3.86
N ARG A 82 -1.79 13.13 -3.28
CA ARG A 82 -1.70 11.70 -3.71
C ARG A 82 -0.36 11.02 -3.46
N GLN A 83 0.68 11.71 -2.99
CA GLN A 83 1.94 11.07 -2.61
C GLN A 83 1.70 10.03 -1.53
N ILE A 84 2.37 8.88 -1.66
CA ILE A 84 2.40 7.82 -0.65
C ILE A 84 3.77 7.85 0.02
N VAL A 85 3.78 7.74 1.33
CA VAL A 85 4.98 7.58 2.15
C VAL A 85 4.82 6.31 2.95
N ASP A 86 5.75 5.38 2.77
CA ASP A 86 5.86 4.18 3.58
C ASP A 86 6.60 4.53 4.86
N VAL A 87 5.97 4.29 6.01
CA VAL A 87 6.60 4.36 7.33
C VAL A 87 7.08 2.97 7.69
N ARG A 88 8.40 2.79 7.79
CA ARG A 88 9.04 1.54 8.19
C ARG A 88 9.57 1.67 9.60
N ILE A 89 9.32 0.65 10.40
CA ILE A 89 9.75 0.56 11.79
C ILE A 89 10.59 -0.70 11.91
N SER A 90 11.86 -0.54 12.24
CA SER A 90 12.76 -1.67 12.48
C SER A 90 12.51 -2.28 13.86
N GLY A 91 12.62 -3.61 13.94
CA GLY A 91 12.44 -4.35 15.18
C GLY A 91 11.73 -5.67 14.96
N ALA A 92 11.05 -6.15 16.00
CA ALA A 92 10.18 -7.32 15.90
C ALA A 92 8.87 -6.95 15.17
N GLY A 93 8.35 -7.88 14.38
CA GLY A 93 7.00 -7.77 13.82
C GLY A 93 5.94 -7.75 14.92
N LEU A 94 4.73 -7.33 14.57
CA LEU A 94 3.58 -7.39 15.48
C LEU A 94 2.90 -8.76 15.38
N SER A 95 2.17 -9.11 16.44
CA SER A 95 1.30 -10.29 16.44
C SER A 95 0.21 -10.17 15.37
N LYS A 96 -0.47 -11.28 15.06
CA LYS A 96 -1.69 -11.21 14.25
C LYS A 96 -2.80 -10.55 15.06
N GLY A 97 -3.71 -9.86 14.37
CA GLY A 97 -4.86 -9.20 14.98
C GLY A 97 -4.82 -7.68 14.81
N LYS A 98 -5.70 -7.01 15.55
CA LYS A 98 -5.87 -5.55 15.50
C LYS A 98 -4.75 -4.86 16.29
N HIS A 99 -4.28 -3.76 15.73
CA HIS A 99 -3.29 -2.87 16.32
C HIS A 99 -3.73 -1.41 16.17
N GLU A 100 -3.59 -0.64 17.23
CA GLU A 100 -3.82 0.81 17.19
C GLU A 100 -2.54 1.51 16.74
N ILE A 101 -2.64 2.39 15.74
CA ILE A 101 -1.54 3.17 15.19
C ILE A 101 -1.83 4.65 15.41
N GLU A 102 -0.95 5.33 16.15
CA GLU A 102 -0.95 6.78 16.24
C GLU A 102 0.23 7.37 15.46
N LEU A 103 -0.03 8.45 14.71
CA LEU A 103 1.01 9.23 14.03
C LEU A 103 0.82 10.71 14.35
N SER A 104 1.92 11.41 14.63
CA SER A 104 1.97 12.86 14.82
C SER A 104 3.09 13.47 14.00
N VAL A 105 2.75 14.42 13.12
CA VAL A 105 3.70 15.17 12.27
C VAL A 105 3.32 16.66 12.24
N LYS A 106 4.28 17.55 11.99
CA LYS A 106 3.98 18.93 11.58
C LYS A 106 4.18 19.07 10.09
N THR A 107 3.29 19.84 9.49
CA THR A 107 3.29 20.08 8.05
C THR A 107 3.04 21.55 7.74
N LYS A 108 3.49 22.00 6.57
CA LYS A 108 3.03 23.25 5.95
C LYS A 108 2.11 22.87 4.77
N PRO A 109 0.94 23.50 4.60
CA PRO A 109 0.39 24.60 5.41
C PRO A 109 -0.46 24.16 6.61
N PHE A 110 -0.66 22.86 6.86
CA PHE A 110 -1.71 22.37 7.76
C PHE A 110 -1.37 22.39 9.27
N GLY A 111 -0.13 22.70 9.63
CA GLY A 111 0.32 22.67 11.03
C GLY A 111 0.45 21.24 11.55
N ARG A 112 0.14 21.04 12.84
CA ARG A 112 0.25 19.73 13.48
C ARG A 112 -0.91 18.82 13.05
N ILE A 113 -0.57 17.69 12.45
CA ILE A 113 -1.48 16.60 12.12
C ILE A 113 -1.23 15.47 13.12
N LYS A 114 -2.26 15.10 13.88
CA LYS A 114 -2.27 13.92 14.75
C LYS A 114 -3.53 13.09 14.48
N PHE A 115 -3.39 11.78 14.34
CA PHE A 115 -4.52 10.86 14.25
C PHE A 115 -4.21 9.50 14.90
N SER A 116 -5.27 8.75 15.22
CA SER A 116 -5.24 7.35 15.65
C SER A 116 -6.18 6.51 14.79
N VAL A 117 -5.74 5.34 14.35
CA VAL A 117 -6.49 4.36 13.55
C VAL A 117 -6.24 2.94 14.05
N ASP A 118 -7.22 2.08 13.88
CA ASP A 118 -7.04 0.63 14.03
C ASP A 118 -6.79 0.02 12.65
N ASP A 119 -5.72 -0.77 12.53
CA ASP A 119 -5.51 -1.68 11.40
C ASP A 119 -5.23 -3.09 11.92
N ALA A 120 -5.16 -4.10 11.05
CA ALA A 120 -4.91 -5.47 11.48
C ALA A 120 -3.81 -6.13 10.65
N ILE A 121 -2.91 -6.82 11.35
CA ILE A 121 -2.03 -7.80 10.71
C ILE A 121 -2.82 -9.09 10.57
N SER A 122 -3.18 -9.42 9.34
CA SER A 122 -3.67 -10.75 8.97
C SER A 122 -2.50 -11.61 8.48
N GLU A 123 -2.71 -12.92 8.34
CA GLU A 123 -1.75 -13.72 7.57
C GLU A 123 -1.64 -13.12 6.17
N THR A 124 -0.44 -12.67 5.81
CA THR A 124 -0.11 -12.38 4.43
C THR A 124 -0.16 -13.71 3.67
N HIS A 125 -1.34 -14.14 3.24
CA HIS A 125 -1.39 -14.96 2.05
C HIS A 125 -0.79 -14.07 0.97
N LYS A 126 0.34 -14.48 0.39
CA LYS A 126 0.68 -14.03 -0.96
C LYS A 126 -0.55 -14.37 -1.77
N LEU A 127 -1.40 -13.37 -2.04
CA LEU A 127 -2.57 -13.58 -2.87
C LEU A 127 -2.02 -14.09 -4.19
N THR A 128 -2.36 -15.34 -4.51
CA THR A 128 -1.99 -15.96 -5.77
C THR A 128 -2.63 -15.12 -6.87
N SER A 129 -1.83 -14.24 -7.47
CA SER A 129 -2.33 -13.26 -8.46
C SER A 129 -2.41 -13.94 -9.81
N ILE A 130 -3.55 -13.74 -10.48
CA ILE A 130 -3.71 -14.11 -11.88
C ILE A 130 -2.73 -13.25 -12.72
N PRO A 131 -2.00 -13.82 -13.69
CA PRO A 131 -1.15 -13.06 -14.59
C PRO A 131 -1.92 -11.97 -15.34
N ARG A 132 -1.31 -10.79 -15.46
CA ARG A 132 -1.85 -9.64 -16.20
C ARG A 132 -0.76 -8.94 -17.03
N ASP A 133 -1.16 -8.40 -18.17
CA ASP A 133 -0.35 -7.55 -19.04
C ASP A 133 -0.93 -6.13 -19.04
N ARG A 134 -0.07 -5.12 -18.91
CA ARG A 134 -0.50 -3.71 -18.84
C ARG A 134 -0.72 -3.06 -20.21
N ASN A 135 -0.10 -3.61 -21.25
CA ASN A 135 -0.17 -3.11 -22.61
C ASN A 135 -1.32 -3.79 -23.37
N ASP A 136 -1.42 -5.12 -23.26
CA ASP A 136 -2.47 -5.91 -23.89
C ASP A 136 -2.85 -7.14 -23.04
N ASP A 137 -3.85 -6.94 -22.17
CA ASP A 137 -4.39 -7.95 -21.24
C ASP A 137 -5.29 -9.01 -21.94
N TYR A 138 -5.41 -8.97 -23.28
CA TYR A 138 -6.21 -9.87 -24.13
C TYR A 138 -5.39 -10.58 -25.23
N SER A 139 -4.07 -10.37 -25.25
CA SER A 139 -3.15 -11.06 -26.15
C SER A 139 -3.13 -12.59 -25.96
N PRO A 140 -2.81 -13.39 -27.01
CA PRO A 140 -2.65 -14.83 -26.89
C PRO A 140 -1.65 -15.25 -25.79
N GLU A 141 -0.59 -14.47 -25.60
CA GLU A 141 0.47 -14.75 -24.63
C GLU A 141 -0.04 -14.66 -23.19
N ILE A 142 -0.79 -13.60 -22.85
CA ILE A 142 -1.32 -13.45 -21.49
C ILE A 142 -2.46 -14.44 -21.22
N ILE A 143 -3.27 -14.76 -22.24
CA ILE A 143 -4.30 -15.80 -22.14
C ILE A 143 -3.64 -17.16 -21.85
N ALA A 144 -2.60 -17.54 -22.60
CA ALA A 144 -1.87 -18.78 -22.35
C ALA A 144 -1.21 -18.81 -20.95
N ALA A 145 -0.67 -17.69 -20.48
CA ALA A 145 -0.13 -17.59 -19.13
C ALA A 145 -1.20 -17.82 -18.06
N ARG A 146 -2.42 -17.30 -18.25
CA ARG A 146 -3.54 -17.55 -17.34
C ARG A 146 -4.05 -19.00 -17.43
N GLN A 147 -4.11 -19.60 -18.61
CA GLN A 147 -4.49 -21.01 -18.77
C GLN A 147 -3.53 -21.93 -18.02
N ARG A 148 -2.22 -21.70 -18.13
CA ARG A 148 -1.19 -22.40 -17.34
C ARG A 148 -1.38 -22.17 -15.85
N PHE A 149 -1.60 -20.92 -15.44
CA PHE A 149 -1.88 -20.60 -14.05
C PHE A 149 -3.08 -21.37 -13.50
N VAL A 150 -4.18 -21.50 -14.27
CA VAL A 150 -5.35 -22.28 -13.84
C VAL A 150 -5.00 -23.77 -13.72
N ALA A 151 -4.26 -24.32 -14.68
CA ALA A 151 -3.84 -25.72 -14.63
C ALA A 151 -2.94 -26.00 -13.41
N ASP A 152 -1.92 -25.17 -13.19
CA ASP A 152 -1.00 -25.27 -12.06
C ASP A 152 -1.72 -25.08 -10.72
N PHE A 153 -2.67 -24.14 -10.64
CA PHE A 153 -3.40 -23.85 -9.42
C PHE A 153 -4.41 -24.94 -9.06
N SER A 154 -5.00 -25.61 -10.07
CA SER A 154 -6.00 -26.66 -9.89
C SER A 154 -5.42 -28.08 -9.88
N ASP A 155 -4.12 -28.24 -10.14
CA ASP A 155 -3.45 -29.53 -10.34
C ASP A 155 -4.20 -30.42 -11.36
N THR A 156 -4.74 -29.78 -12.41
CA THR A 156 -5.60 -30.43 -13.42
C THR A 156 -5.38 -29.79 -14.79
N GLU A 157 -5.24 -30.61 -15.83
CA GLU A 157 -5.21 -30.10 -17.21
C GLU A 157 -6.60 -29.64 -17.65
N VAL A 158 -6.68 -28.43 -18.20
CA VAL A 158 -7.95 -27.82 -18.61
C VAL A 158 -8.09 -27.93 -20.14
N GLU A 159 -8.79 -28.95 -20.59
CA GLU A 159 -8.88 -29.26 -22.03
C GLU A 159 -9.94 -28.43 -22.76
N HIS A 160 -11.15 -28.27 -22.23
CA HIS A 160 -12.26 -27.74 -23.02
C HIS A 160 -12.35 -26.21 -23.01
N ILE A 161 -12.22 -25.57 -21.84
CA ILE A 161 -12.48 -24.13 -21.68
C ILE A 161 -11.35 -23.24 -22.23
N THR A 162 -10.23 -23.81 -22.66
CA THR A 162 -9.06 -23.06 -23.17
C THR A 162 -9.21 -22.65 -24.63
N HIS A 163 -10.24 -23.15 -25.30
CA HIS A 163 -10.53 -22.87 -26.70
C HIS A 163 -11.38 -21.60 -26.84
N TYR A 164 -11.26 -20.92 -27.98
CA TYR A 164 -12.10 -19.79 -28.36
C TYR A 164 -11.96 -19.54 -29.86
N SER A 165 -13.04 -19.10 -30.51
CA SER A 165 -13.11 -18.92 -31.97
C SER A 165 -13.37 -17.47 -32.41
N PHE A 166 -13.17 -16.52 -31.50
CA PHE A 166 -13.39 -15.10 -31.74
C PHE A 166 -12.28 -14.27 -31.08
N ASP A 167 -12.17 -13.00 -31.47
CA ASP A 167 -11.16 -12.10 -30.93
C ASP A 167 -11.43 -11.80 -29.43
N PRO A 168 -10.53 -12.18 -28.51
CA PRO A 168 -10.68 -11.93 -27.07
C PRO A 168 -10.86 -10.46 -26.71
N HIS A 169 -10.35 -9.53 -27.53
CA HIS A 169 -10.50 -8.09 -27.31
C HIS A 169 -11.96 -7.62 -27.32
N THR A 170 -12.85 -8.37 -27.96
CA THR A 170 -14.30 -8.08 -27.95
C THR A 170 -14.90 -8.20 -26.56
N THR A 171 -14.24 -8.91 -25.64
CA THR A 171 -14.66 -9.06 -24.24
C THR A 171 -14.11 -7.96 -23.33
N ALA A 172 -13.32 -7.02 -23.87
CA ALA A 172 -12.69 -5.97 -23.10
C ALA A 172 -13.68 -5.17 -22.25
N GLY A 173 -13.38 -5.02 -20.97
CA GLY A 173 -14.23 -4.33 -19.99
C GLY A 173 -15.39 -5.17 -19.43
N ASN A 174 -15.67 -6.34 -20.01
CA ASN A 174 -16.70 -7.27 -19.51
C ASN A 174 -16.08 -8.53 -18.88
N VAL A 175 -14.96 -9.01 -19.43
CA VAL A 175 -14.22 -10.16 -18.91
C VAL A 175 -12.78 -9.73 -18.66
N GLU A 176 -12.39 -9.55 -17.39
CA GLU A 176 -11.09 -8.96 -17.04
C GLU A 176 -9.91 -9.94 -17.14
N ASN A 177 -10.14 -11.25 -16.98
CA ASN A 177 -9.11 -12.28 -17.01
C ASN A 177 -9.51 -13.41 -17.96
N PHE A 178 -9.67 -13.08 -19.24
CA PHE A 178 -10.10 -14.05 -20.25
C PHE A 178 -9.11 -15.22 -20.34
N THR A 179 -9.66 -16.45 -20.30
CA THR A 179 -8.94 -17.72 -20.37
C THR A 179 -9.46 -18.66 -21.46
N GLY A 180 -10.65 -18.38 -22.01
CA GLY A 180 -11.29 -19.10 -23.10
C GLY A 180 -12.80 -19.24 -22.86
N VAL A 181 -13.48 -20.03 -23.69
CA VAL A 181 -14.94 -20.23 -23.67
C VAL A 181 -15.27 -21.66 -24.16
N VAL A 182 -16.48 -22.14 -23.87
CA VAL A 182 -17.02 -23.40 -24.41
C VAL A 182 -18.05 -23.10 -25.50
#